data_AF-A0A450VYZ9-F1
#
_entry.id   AF-A0A450VYZ9-F1
#
_cell.length_a   1.000
_cell.length_b   1.000
_cell.length_c   1.000
_cell.angle_alpha   90.00
_cell.angle_beta   90.00
_cell.angle_gamma   90.00
#
_symmetry.space_group_name_H-M   'P 1'
#
loop_
_entity.id
_entity.type
_entity.pdbx_description
1 polymer ?
#
loop_
_entity_poly.entity_id
_entity_poly.type
_entity_poly.pdbx_seq_one_letter_code
_entity_poly.pdbx_strand_id
1 'polypeptide(L)'
;MTGGVVVVLGGAGRNFAAGMSGGVAYVLDEKGDFDIRCNLAMVELEKVVEDETDRDIMTHLEEIRELPQDLLPMELPEDKLRHDAARLKVLLQRHICYTGNERGQLILDNREEYLPKFVKVMPTEYRKVLEGLAKR
;
A
#
# COMPACT_ATOMS: atom_id res chain seq x y z
N MET A 1 5.04 1.76 -14.68
CA MET A 1 3.66 1.36 -14.25
C MET A 1 2.71 2.51 -14.59
N THR A 2 1.57 2.20 -15.20
CA THR A 2 0.58 3.18 -15.69
C THR A 2 -0.75 3.16 -14.92
N GLY A 3 -0.94 2.18 -14.04
CA GLY A 3 -2.14 2.00 -13.22
C GLY A 3 -2.01 0.80 -12.29
N GLY A 4 -3.02 0.60 -11.44
CA GLY A 4 -3.05 -0.50 -10.46
C GLY A 4 -2.46 -0.14 -9.10
N VAL A 5 -2.29 -1.18 -8.27
CA VAL A 5 -1.68 -1.11 -6.93
C VAL A 5 -0.70 -2.26 -6.77
N VAL A 6 0.51 -1.96 -6.29
CA VAL A 6 1.56 -2.96 -6.04
C VAL A 6 1.99 -2.92 -4.57
N VAL A 7 2.25 -4.08 -3.98
CA VAL A 7 2.84 -4.20 -2.64
C VAL A 7 4.09 -5.06 -2.73
N VAL A 8 5.19 -4.58 -2.14
CA VAL A 8 6.49 -5.27 -2.10
C VAL A 8 6.86 -5.52 -0.64
N LEU A 9 6.87 -6.78 -0.20
CA LEU A 9 7.12 -7.20 1.19
C LEU A 9 8.62 -7.37 1.53
N GLY A 10 9.48 -6.63 0.85
CA GLY A 10 10.92 -6.68 1.04
C GLY A 10 11.66 -5.59 0.26
N GLY A 11 12.99 -5.67 0.26
CA GLY A 11 13.84 -4.70 -0.40
C GLY A 11 13.62 -4.62 -1.92
N ALA A 12 13.52 -3.41 -2.44
CA ALA A 12 13.48 -3.15 -3.87
C ALA A 12 14.88 -2.93 -4.47
N GLY A 13 15.01 -3.24 -5.77
CA GLY A 13 16.24 -3.02 -6.55
C GLY A 13 16.46 -1.57 -6.95
N ARG A 14 17.59 -1.30 -7.62
CA ARG A 14 17.95 0.04 -8.12
C ARG A 14 17.00 0.49 -9.22
N ASN A 15 16.81 1.81 -9.30
CA ASN A 15 15.99 2.48 -10.32
C ASN A 15 14.50 2.06 -10.26
N PHE A 16 14.01 1.76 -9.05
CA PHE A 16 12.59 1.46 -8.83
C PHE A 16 11.72 2.65 -9.27
N ALA A 17 10.52 2.36 -9.80
CA ALA A 17 9.56 3.37 -10.27
C ALA A 17 10.02 4.26 -11.44
N ALA A 18 11.10 3.92 -12.15
CA ALA A 18 11.46 4.60 -13.38
C ALA A 18 10.33 4.54 -14.42
N GLY A 19 9.92 5.70 -14.95
CA GLY A 19 8.81 5.81 -15.90
C GLY A 19 7.44 5.45 -15.31
N MET A 20 7.28 5.49 -13.98
CA MET A 20 5.99 5.32 -13.34
C MET A 20 5.13 6.57 -13.53
N SER A 21 4.00 6.43 -14.22
CA SER A 21 3.11 7.53 -14.59
C SER A 21 1.71 7.41 -14.01
N GLY A 22 1.34 6.25 -13.44
CA GLY A 22 0.07 6.08 -12.75
C GLY A 22 0.05 4.87 -11.81
N GLY A 23 -0.91 4.86 -10.89
CA GLY A 23 -1.07 3.85 -9.84
C GLY A 23 -0.31 4.20 -8.55
N VAL A 24 -0.30 3.25 -7.60
CA VAL A 24 0.36 3.38 -6.30
C VAL A 24 1.17 2.11 -6.03
N ALA A 25 2.38 2.26 -5.50
CA ALA A 25 3.14 1.12 -4.98
C ALA A 25 3.47 1.32 -3.50
N TYR A 26 3.51 0.24 -2.73
CA TYR A 26 3.98 0.23 -1.36
C TYR A 26 5.19 -0.68 -1.25
N VAL A 27 6.27 -0.17 -0.68
CA VAL A 27 7.52 -0.91 -0.51
C VAL A 27 7.86 -0.96 0.96
N LEU A 28 8.09 -2.16 1.48
CA LEU A 28 8.58 -2.35 2.84
C LEU A 28 10.07 -2.00 2.91
N ASP A 29 10.40 -0.86 3.52
CA ASP A 29 11.76 -0.35 3.68
C ASP A 29 12.26 -0.51 5.12
N GLU A 30 12.72 -1.72 5.45
CA GLU A 30 13.25 -2.04 6.79
C GLU A 30 14.61 -1.38 7.08
N LYS A 31 15.36 -1.02 6.04
CA LYS A 31 16.72 -0.46 6.17
C LYS A 31 16.74 1.07 6.15
N GLY A 32 15.68 1.70 5.66
CA GLY A 32 15.61 3.15 5.53
C GLY A 32 16.44 3.70 4.36
N ASP A 33 16.86 2.85 3.42
CA ASP A 33 17.70 3.19 2.27
C ASP A 33 16.98 2.92 0.93
N PHE A 34 15.65 2.96 0.94
CA PHE A 34 14.89 2.79 -0.30
C PHE A 34 14.91 4.05 -1.19
N ASP A 35 15.05 5.23 -0.61
CA ASP A 35 15.14 6.51 -1.33
C ASP A 35 16.28 6.53 -2.35
N ILE A 36 17.47 6.03 -1.98
CA ILE A 36 18.64 5.92 -2.86
C ILE A 36 18.46 4.88 -3.99
N ARG A 37 17.45 4.01 -3.89
CA ARG A 37 17.14 2.96 -4.87
C ARG A 37 15.94 3.31 -5.75
N CYS A 38 15.19 4.35 -5.39
CA CYS A 38 14.03 4.83 -6.13
C CYS A 38 14.42 5.91 -7.15
N ASN A 39 13.80 5.87 -8.33
CA ASN A 39 13.90 6.94 -9.31
C ASN A 39 12.88 8.03 -9.00
N LEU A 40 13.34 9.11 -8.37
CA LEU A 40 12.50 10.23 -7.93
C LEU A 40 12.19 11.26 -9.03
N ALA A 41 12.48 10.98 -10.30
CA ALA A 41 12.26 11.95 -11.38
C ALA A 41 10.77 12.26 -11.62
N MET A 42 9.89 11.30 -11.32
CA MET A 42 8.44 11.43 -11.57
C MET A 42 7.57 11.00 -10.38
N VAL A 43 8.18 10.50 -9.31
CA VAL A 43 7.46 9.95 -8.16
C VAL A 43 7.95 10.57 -6.87
N GLU A 44 7.05 10.58 -5.90
CA GLU A 44 7.34 10.98 -4.53
C GLU A 44 7.16 9.79 -3.59
N LEU A 45 7.90 9.86 -2.49
CA LEU A 45 7.90 8.87 -1.43
C LEU A 45 7.20 9.45 -0.21
N GLU A 46 6.23 8.72 0.31
CA GLU A 46 5.50 9.08 1.53
C GLU A 46 5.51 7.90 2.50
N LYS A 47 5.68 8.19 3.79
CA LYS A 47 5.54 7.17 4.82
C LYS A 47 4.06 6.83 4.99
N VAL A 48 3.76 5.53 5.11
CA VAL A 48 2.39 5.12 5.40
C VAL A 48 2.12 5.33 6.89
N VAL A 49 1.10 6.14 7.16
CA VAL A 49 0.56 6.34 8.50
C VAL A 49 -0.87 5.86 8.52
N GLU A 50 -1.29 5.34 9.66
CA GLU A 50 -2.69 5.01 9.92
C GLU A 50 -3.41 6.25 10.42
N ASP A 51 -4.44 6.70 9.72
CA ASP A 51 -5.31 7.77 10.18
C ASP A 51 -6.58 7.22 10.89
N GLU A 52 -7.43 8.12 11.40
CA GLU A 52 -8.70 7.71 12.04
C GLU A 52 -9.64 7.01 11.05
N THR A 53 -9.65 7.46 9.79
CA THR A 53 -10.53 6.90 8.75
C THR A 53 -10.08 5.51 8.29
N ASP A 54 -8.78 5.22 8.32
CA ASP A 54 -8.24 3.87 8.12
C ASP A 54 -8.80 2.90 9.16
N ARG A 55 -8.90 3.32 10.43
CA ARG A 55 -9.41 2.49 11.53
C ARG A 55 -10.89 2.17 11.39
N ASP A 56 -11.69 3.13 10.94
CA ASP A 56 -13.11 2.92 10.67
C ASP A 56 -13.31 1.87 9.57
N ILE A 57 -12.59 2.01 8.45
CA ILE A 57 -12.62 1.03 7.35
C ILE A 57 -12.14 -0.34 7.86
N MET A 58 -11.10 -0.39 8.67
CA MET A 58 -10.58 -1.64 9.20
C MET A 58 -11.53 -2.36 10.14
N THR A 59 -12.29 -1.63 10.94
CA THR A 59 -13.29 -2.20 11.84
C THR A 59 -14.35 -2.94 11.02
N HIS A 60 -14.83 -2.32 9.93
CA HIS A 60 -15.75 -2.97 8.99
C HIS A 60 -15.12 -4.15 8.25
N LEU A 61 -13.81 -4.10 7.95
CA LEU A 61 -13.08 -5.22 7.32
C LEU A 61 -12.77 -6.36 8.30
N GLU A 62 -12.72 -6.13 9.61
CA GLU A 62 -12.46 -7.18 10.61
C GLU A 62 -13.65 -8.11 10.79
N GLU A 63 -14.87 -7.61 10.63
CA GLU A 63 -16.06 -8.45 10.48
C GLU A 63 -15.94 -9.42 9.30
N ILE A 64 -15.13 -9.06 8.30
CA ILE A 64 -14.88 -9.87 7.09
C ILE A 64 -13.72 -10.87 7.28
N ARG A 65 -12.84 -10.68 8.27
CA ARG A 65 -11.69 -11.57 8.50
C ARG A 65 -12.09 -13.00 8.91
N GLU A 66 -13.29 -13.15 9.47
CA GLU A 66 -13.91 -14.45 9.76
C GLU A 66 -14.59 -15.08 8.54
N LEU A 67 -14.60 -14.41 7.39
CA LEU A 67 -15.16 -14.98 6.16
C LEU A 67 -14.15 -15.92 5.48
N PRO A 68 -14.64 -17.04 4.91
CA PRO A 68 -13.81 -17.94 4.11
C PRO A 68 -13.18 -17.23 2.90
N GLN A 69 -12.07 -17.78 2.38
CA GLN A 69 -11.20 -17.14 1.39
C GLN A 69 -11.92 -16.69 0.11
N ASP A 70 -13.04 -17.33 -0.23
CA ASP A 70 -13.92 -17.02 -1.37
C ASP A 70 -14.81 -15.79 -1.17
N LEU A 71 -14.89 -15.27 0.06
CA LEU A 71 -15.71 -14.12 0.45
C LEU A 71 -14.91 -12.88 0.86
N LEU A 72 -13.57 -12.89 0.68
CA LEU A 72 -12.77 -11.69 0.90
C LEU A 72 -13.25 -10.55 -0.01
N PRO A 73 -13.25 -9.28 0.45
CA PRO A 73 -13.74 -8.17 -0.34
C PRO A 73 -12.87 -8.05 -1.58
N MET A 74 -13.47 -8.08 -2.76
CA MET A 74 -12.78 -7.91 -4.05
C MET A 74 -12.33 -6.47 -4.29
N GLU A 75 -13.02 -5.52 -3.66
CA GLU A 75 -12.78 -4.11 -3.83
C GLU A 75 -11.71 -3.61 -2.86
N LEU A 76 -10.86 -2.71 -3.36
CA LEU A 76 -9.89 -1.97 -2.54
C LEU A 76 -10.46 -0.58 -2.27
N PRO A 77 -10.04 0.08 -1.18
CA PRO A 77 -10.38 1.49 -0.98
C PRO A 77 -10.05 2.32 -2.22
N GLU A 78 -11.06 2.97 -2.79
CA GLU A 78 -10.99 3.64 -4.09
C GLU A 78 -10.04 4.84 -4.08
N ASP A 79 -10.05 5.61 -2.98
CA ASP A 79 -9.25 6.82 -2.84
C ASP A 79 -7.77 6.49 -2.66
N LYS A 80 -7.00 6.55 -3.75
CA LYS A 80 -5.56 6.29 -3.78
C LYS A 80 -4.70 7.34 -3.06
N LEU A 81 -5.26 8.49 -2.69
CA LEU A 81 -4.56 9.49 -1.88
C LEU A 81 -4.61 9.11 -0.40
N ARG A 82 -5.65 8.40 0.02
CA ARG A 82 -5.90 8.04 1.41
C ARG A 82 -6.00 6.52 1.60
N HIS A 83 -6.32 6.13 2.82
CA HIS A 83 -6.64 4.77 3.22
C HIS A 83 -5.55 3.75 2.85
N ASP A 84 -4.30 4.20 2.90
CA ASP A 84 -3.14 3.41 2.47
C ASP A 84 -2.96 2.19 3.38
N ALA A 85 -3.17 2.38 4.68
CA ALA A 85 -3.06 1.32 5.67
C ALA A 85 -4.18 0.28 5.51
N ALA A 86 -5.41 0.71 5.22
CA ALA A 86 -6.54 -0.17 4.90
C ALA A 86 -6.28 -0.99 3.64
N ARG A 87 -5.83 -0.33 2.58
CA ARG A 87 -5.49 -0.98 1.32
C ARG A 87 -4.37 -2.00 1.48
N LEU A 88 -3.33 -1.66 2.24
CA LEU A 88 -2.24 -2.59 2.57
C LEU A 88 -2.76 -3.82 3.30
N LYS A 89 -3.60 -3.64 4.34
CA LYS A 89 -4.18 -4.76 5.10
C LYS A 89 -4.92 -5.73 4.20
N VAL A 90 -5.80 -5.24 3.33
CA VAL A 90 -6.56 -6.08 2.39
C VAL A 90 -5.63 -6.84 1.44
N LEU A 91 -4.64 -6.15 0.86
CA LEU A 91 -3.71 -6.78 -0.08
C LEU A 91 -2.80 -7.83 0.58
N LEU A 92 -2.33 -7.57 1.81
CA LEU A 92 -1.57 -8.56 2.59
C LEU A 92 -2.43 -9.77 2.92
N GLN A 93 -3.66 -9.56 3.43
CA GLN A 93 -4.57 -10.65 3.77
C GLN A 93 -4.85 -11.53 2.55
N ARG A 94 -5.17 -10.94 1.39
CA ARG A 94 -5.34 -11.68 0.14
C ARG A 94 -4.08 -12.47 -0.21
N HIS A 95 -2.91 -11.84 -0.16
CA HIS A 95 -1.65 -12.52 -0.47
C HIS A 95 -1.40 -13.72 0.45
N ILE A 96 -1.63 -13.57 1.76
CA ILE A 96 -1.49 -14.64 2.74
C ILE A 96 -2.48 -15.77 2.46
N CYS A 97 -3.76 -15.45 2.20
CA CYS A 97 -4.76 -16.46 1.87
C CYS A 97 -4.38 -17.28 0.62
N TYR A 98 -3.86 -16.62 -0.43
CA TYR A 98 -3.49 -17.30 -1.67
C TYR A 98 -2.16 -18.06 -1.61
N THR A 99 -1.24 -17.69 -0.73
CA THR A 99 0.14 -18.20 -0.78
C THR A 99 0.64 -18.83 0.52
N GLY A 100 -0.09 -18.67 1.63
CA GLY A 100 0.36 -19.08 2.96
C GLY A 100 1.59 -18.32 3.45
N ASN A 101 1.83 -17.10 2.96
CA ASN A 101 3.05 -16.34 3.24
C ASN A 101 3.20 -15.99 4.74
N GLU A 102 4.09 -16.70 5.44
CA GLU A 102 4.36 -16.50 6.88
C GLU A 102 4.87 -15.09 7.19
N ARG A 103 5.67 -14.49 6.29
CA ARG A 103 6.18 -13.13 6.47
C ARG A 103 5.05 -12.09 6.40
N GLY A 104 4.08 -12.29 5.52
CA GLY A 104 2.88 -11.48 5.44
C GLY A 104 2.09 -11.55 6.74
N GLN A 105 1.95 -12.74 7.31
CA GLN A 105 1.29 -12.93 8.60
C GLN A 105 2.04 -12.19 9.72
N LEU A 106 3.36 -12.33 9.79
CA LEU A 106 4.19 -11.62 10.75
C LEU A 106 4.02 -10.09 10.67
N ILE A 107 3.95 -9.55 9.45
CA ILE A 107 3.74 -8.12 9.22
C ILE A 107 2.36 -7.68 9.72
N LEU A 108 1.31 -8.49 9.50
CA LEU A 108 -0.03 -8.20 10.01
C LEU A 108 -0.09 -8.27 11.54
N ASP A 109 0.55 -9.27 12.14
CA ASP A 109 0.55 -9.46 13.59
C ASP A 109 1.30 -8.33 14.32
N ASN A 110 2.33 -7.76 13.68
CA ASN A 110 3.17 -6.69 14.24
C ASN A 110 2.95 -5.36 13.51
N ARG A 111 1.72 -5.09 13.09
CA ARG A 111 1.38 -3.96 12.21
C ARG A 111 1.90 -2.61 12.69
N GLU A 112 1.79 -2.30 13.99
CA GLU A 112 2.24 -1.02 14.55
C GLU A 112 3.74 -0.78 14.32
N GLU A 113 4.54 -1.85 14.29
CA GLU A 113 5.98 -1.78 14.03
C GLU A 113 6.28 -1.67 12.53
N TYR A 114 5.54 -2.39 11.68
CA TYR A 114 5.84 -2.49 10.26
C TYR A 114 5.22 -1.38 9.41
N LEU A 115 4.05 -0.84 9.80
CA LEU A 115 3.34 0.16 8.99
C LEU A 115 4.20 1.41 8.71
N PRO A 116 4.91 2.01 9.69
CA PRO A 116 5.80 3.14 9.44
C PRO A 116 7.02 2.81 8.58
N LYS A 117 7.33 1.52 8.39
CA LYS A 117 8.42 1.05 7.51
C LYS A 117 7.96 0.96 6.05
N PHE A 118 6.65 0.98 5.78
CA PHE A 118 6.16 1.06 4.40
C PHE A 118 6.33 2.47 3.83
N VAL A 119 6.80 2.50 2.59
CA VAL A 119 6.91 3.71 1.77
C VAL A 119 5.94 3.59 0.60
N LYS A 120 5.00 4.53 0.54
CA LYS A 120 4.14 4.77 -0.60
C LYS A 120 4.94 5.47 -1.70
N VAL A 121 4.87 4.92 -2.89
CA VAL A 121 5.45 5.48 -4.12
C VAL A 121 4.31 5.89 -5.03
N MET A 122 4.26 7.17 -5.35
CA MET A 122 3.18 7.73 -6.16
C MET A 122 3.71 8.75 -7.16
N PRO A 123 3.27 8.73 -8.43
CA PRO A 123 3.70 9.72 -9.41
C PRO A 123 3.14 11.09 -9.07
N THR A 124 3.98 12.12 -9.12
CA THR A 124 3.59 13.50 -8.76
C THR A 124 2.46 14.00 -9.65
N GLU A 125 2.54 13.78 -10.96
CA GLU A 125 1.48 14.20 -11.90
C GLU A 125 0.19 13.42 -11.69
N TYR A 126 0.28 12.14 -11.35
CA TYR A 126 -0.90 11.34 -11.02
C TYR A 126 -1.58 11.84 -9.74
N ARG A 127 -0.80 12.17 -8.71
CA ARG A 127 -1.32 12.77 -7.47
C ARG A 127 -2.09 14.06 -7.76
N LYS A 128 -1.51 14.99 -8.52
CA LYS A 128 -2.17 16.27 -8.87
C LYS A 128 -3.52 16.07 -9.54
N VAL A 129 -3.63 15.09 -10.43
CA VAL A 129 -4.90 14.76 -11.09
C VAL A 129 -5.93 14.29 -10.07
N LEU A 130 -5.57 13.37 -9.17
CA LEU A 130 -6.50 12.87 -8.15
C LEU A 130 -6.93 13.97 -7.17
N GLU A 131 -6.01 14.83 -6.74
CA GLU A 131 -6.33 15.97 -5.89
C GLU A 131 -7.27 16.97 -6.58
N GLY A 132 -7.10 17.16 -7.89
CA GLY A 132 -8.00 17.98 -8.70
C GLY A 132 -9.40 17.39 -8.84
N LEU A 133 -9.52 16.06 -8.88
CA LEU A 133 -10.81 15.37 -8.91
C LEU A 133 -11.52 15.42 -7.55
N ALA A 134 -10.78 15.32 -6.45
CA ALA A 134 -11.33 15.36 -5.09
C ALA A 134 -11.84 16.76 -4.66
N LYS A 135 -11.42 17.82 -5.35
CA LYS A 135 -11.83 19.21 -5.08
C LYS A 135 -13.08 19.65 -5.85
N ARG A 136 -13.64 18.79 -6.70
CA ARG A 136 -14.85 19.07 -7.49
C ARG A 136 -16.08 18.46 -6.82
#